data_AF-A0A3E1D3N2-F1
#
_entry.id   AF-A0A3E1D3N2-F1
#
_cell.length_a   1.000
_cell.length_b   1.000
_cell.length_c   1.000
_cell.angle_alpha   90.00
_cell.angle_beta   90.00
_cell.angle_gamma   90.00
#
_symmetry.space_group_name_H-M   'P 1'
#
loop_
_entity.id
_entity.type
_entity.pdbx_description
1 polymer ?
#
loop_
_entity_poly.entity_id
_entity_poly.type
_entity_poly.pdbx_seq_one_letter_code
_entity_poly.pdbx_strand_id
1 'polypeptide(L)'
;MFEKIKKAKQLGLIARDRMGDYMELVPILIKIQWHYLSAQIISYVILFFLALLSLTFLGIAIIISCWETPYRVASAWSVVALYTLIACGVFLTNQNKTRPDCPFETLRTELEKDAKLLKDAL
;
A
#
# COMPACT_ATOMS: atom_id res chain seq x y z
N MET A 1 -42.05 -5.71 27.40
CA MET A 1 -41.36 -5.44 26.11
C MET A 1 -41.00 -3.97 25.91
N PHE A 2 -41.84 -2.99 26.28
CA PHE A 2 -41.54 -1.56 26.13
C PHE A 2 -40.31 -1.04 26.91
N GLU A 3 -39.96 -1.67 28.03
CA GLU A 3 -38.77 -1.29 28.81
C GLU A 3 -37.45 -1.57 28.08
N LYS A 4 -37.36 -2.66 27.31
CA LYS A 4 -36.15 -3.00 26.54
C LYS A 4 -35.90 -1.98 25.42
N ILE A 5 -36.97 -1.45 24.82
CA ILE A 5 -36.90 -0.41 23.78
C ILE A 5 -36.44 0.93 24.37
N LYS A 6 -36.85 1.28 25.60
CA LYS A 6 -36.33 2.47 26.29
C LYS A 6 -34.84 2.33 26.65
N LYS A 7 -34.41 1.16 27.15
CA LYS A 7 -32.99 0.88 27.43
C LYS A 7 -32.11 0.91 26.18
N ALA A 8 -32.57 0.34 25.07
CA ALA A 8 -31.86 0.39 23.79
C ALA A 8 -31.69 1.83 23.29
N LYS A 9 -32.69 2.69 23.51
CA LYS A 9 -32.63 4.11 23.13
C LYS A 9 -31.66 4.91 24.02
N GLN A 10 -31.58 4.59 25.31
CA GLN A 10 -30.59 5.18 26.22
C GLN A 10 -29.16 4.73 25.91
N LEU A 11 -28.96 3.45 25.57
CA LEU A 11 -27.66 2.92 25.14
C LEU A 11 -27.21 3.53 23.80
N GLY A 12 -28.14 3.74 22.87
CA GLY A 12 -27.86 4.43 21.60
C GLY A 12 -27.43 5.89 21.77
N LEU A 13 -27.96 6.58 22.79
CA LEU A 13 -27.52 7.94 23.15
C LEU A 13 -26.11 7.94 23.77
N ILE A 14 -25.81 6.99 24.65
CA ILE A 14 -24.48 6.85 25.29
C ILE A 14 -23.40 6.44 24.28
N ALA A 15 -23.73 5.55 23.33
CA ALA A 15 -22.81 5.13 22.28
C ALA A 15 -22.49 6.28 21.32
N ARG A 16 -23.47 7.15 21.02
CA ARG A 16 -23.29 8.33 20.19
C ARG A 16 -22.40 9.40 20.86
N ASP A 17 -22.55 9.56 22.17
CA ASP A 17 -21.72 10.47 22.99
C ASP A 17 -20.25 10.03 22.97
N ARG A 18 -19.98 8.73 23.16
CA ARG A 18 -18.61 8.19 23.04
C ARG A 18 -18.04 8.23 21.63
N MET A 19 -18.84 8.03 20.57
CA MET A 19 -18.35 8.12 19.20
C MET A 19 -17.83 9.53 18.86
N GLY A 20 -18.36 10.57 19.52
CA GLY A 20 -17.85 11.95 19.43
C GLY A 20 -16.41 12.05 19.96
N ASP A 21 -16.14 11.50 21.13
CA ASP A 21 -14.78 11.48 21.73
C ASP A 21 -13.79 10.67 20.89
N TYR A 22 -14.20 9.53 20.31
CA TYR A 22 -13.33 8.75 19.43
C TYR A 22 -13.05 9.47 18.10
N MET A 23 -14.01 10.24 17.56
CA MET A 23 -13.81 11.07 16.36
C MET A 23 -12.78 12.17 16.58
N GLU A 24 -12.58 12.63 17.81
CA GLU A 24 -11.57 13.63 18.16
C GLU A 24 -10.15 13.03 18.20
N LEU A 25 -10.02 11.73 18.47
CA LEU A 25 -8.74 11.00 18.41
C LEU A 25 -8.31 10.63 16.97
N VAL A 26 -9.26 10.38 16.07
CA VAL A 26 -8.99 10.06 14.65
C VAL A 26 -8.07 11.06 13.94
N PRO A 27 -8.26 12.40 14.03
CA PRO A 27 -7.38 13.35 13.37
C PRO A 27 -5.96 13.33 13.95
N ILE A 28 -5.78 13.01 15.23
CA ILE A 28 -4.45 12.90 15.87
C ILE A 28 -3.71 11.68 15.31
N LEU A 29 -4.40 10.53 15.21
CA LEU A 29 -3.85 9.31 14.63
C LEU A 29 -3.50 9.48 13.14
N ILE A 30 -4.38 10.14 12.37
CA ILE A 30 -4.14 10.48 10.95
C ILE A 30 -2.90 11.37 10.80
N LYS A 31 -2.72 12.35 11.69
CA LYS A 31 -1.59 13.30 11.63
C LYS A 31 -0.25 12.61 11.88
N ILE A 32 -0.22 11.63 12.79
CA ILE A 32 0.96 10.81 13.06
C ILE A 32 1.24 9.86 11.88
N GLN A 33 0.19 9.21 11.33
CA GLN A 33 0.34 8.25 10.24
C GLN A 33 0.76 8.92 8.92
N TRP A 34 0.34 10.16 8.67
CA TRP A 34 0.74 10.92 7.49
C TRP A 34 2.26 11.12 7.43
N HIS A 35 2.93 11.38 8.54
CA HIS A 35 4.37 11.66 8.51
C HIS A 35 5.21 10.43 8.08
N TYR A 36 4.78 9.23 8.45
CA TYR A 36 5.44 7.99 8.02
C TYR A 36 5.10 7.63 6.58
N LEU A 37 3.84 7.81 6.18
CA LEU A 37 3.40 7.54 4.81
C LEU A 37 4.05 8.51 3.81
N SER A 38 4.17 9.79 4.15
CA SER A 38 4.80 10.78 3.26
C SER A 38 6.27 10.45 3.02
N ALA A 39 7.03 10.11 4.07
CA ALA A 39 8.42 9.71 3.96
C ALA A 39 8.58 8.45 3.09
N GLN A 40 7.74 7.43 3.30
CA GLN A 40 7.74 6.21 2.48
C GLN A 40 7.41 6.49 1.01
N ILE A 41 6.40 7.30 0.73
CA ILE A 41 6.03 7.68 -0.64
C ILE A 41 7.19 8.40 -1.32
N ILE A 42 7.82 9.37 -0.64
CA ILE A 42 8.98 10.09 -1.18
C ILE A 42 10.13 9.13 -1.46
N SER A 43 10.44 8.21 -0.54
CA SER A 43 11.47 7.20 -0.75
C SER A 43 11.17 6.30 -1.95
N TYR A 44 9.92 5.85 -2.12
CA TYR A 44 9.52 5.05 -3.28
C TYR A 44 9.63 5.82 -4.59
N VAL A 45 9.25 7.10 -4.60
CA VAL A 45 9.37 7.97 -5.77
C VAL A 45 10.84 8.14 -6.15
N ILE A 46 11.72 8.42 -5.18
CA ILE A 46 13.17 8.56 -5.42
C ILE A 46 13.75 7.24 -5.96
N LEU A 47 13.42 6.10 -5.33
CA LEU A 47 13.87 4.78 -5.79
C LEU A 47 13.40 4.48 -7.22
N PHE A 48 12.14 4.83 -7.54
CA PHE A 48 11.59 4.65 -8.87
C PHE A 48 12.37 5.44 -9.92
N PHE A 49 12.62 6.73 -9.66
CA PHE A 49 13.41 7.56 -10.58
C PHE A 49 14.85 7.06 -10.72
N LEU A 50 15.49 6.67 -9.62
CA LEU A 50 16.85 6.15 -9.63
C LEU A 50 16.94 4.84 -10.44
N ALA A 51 15.98 3.93 -10.25
CA ALA A 51 15.91 2.68 -11.01
C ALA A 51 15.72 2.94 -12.50
N LEU A 52 14.82 3.86 -12.86
CA LEU A 52 14.54 4.21 -14.26
C LEU A 52 15.78 4.82 -14.94
N LEU A 53 16.48 5.74 -14.25
CA LEU A 53 17.72 6.34 -14.72
C LEU A 53 18.84 5.30 -14.86
N SER A 54 19.02 4.43 -13.87
CA SER A 54 20.03 3.37 -13.92
C SER A 54 19.77 2.42 -15.09
N LEU A 55 18.50 2.06 -15.32
CA LEU A 55 18.10 1.16 -16.40
C LEU A 55 18.41 1.76 -17.77
N THR A 56 18.09 3.04 -17.99
CA THR A 56 18.35 3.73 -19.27
C THR A 56 19.85 3.86 -19.55
N PHE A 57 20.63 4.29 -18.55
CA PHE A 57 22.09 4.38 -18.67
C PHE A 57 22.72 3.03 -18.95
N LEU A 58 22.25 1.95 -18.31
CA LEU A 58 22.74 0.60 -18.54
C LEU A 58 22.51 0.15 -19.99
N GLY A 59 21.33 0.41 -20.55
CA GLY A 59 21.02 0.08 -21.94
C GLY A 59 21.91 0.83 -22.93
N ILE A 60 22.08 2.14 -22.70
CA ILE A 60 22.96 2.99 -23.52
C ILE A 60 24.41 2.50 -23.42
N ALA A 61 24.90 2.19 -22.23
CA ALA A 61 26.26 1.70 -22.02
C ALA A 61 26.52 0.40 -22.81
N ILE A 62 25.60 -0.56 -22.76
CA ILE A 62 25.71 -1.82 -23.51
C ILE A 62 25.76 -1.56 -25.02
N ILE A 63 24.91 -0.66 -25.52
CA ILE A 63 24.86 -0.32 -26.95
C ILE A 63 26.15 0.37 -27.40
N ILE A 64 26.64 1.34 -26.63
CA ILE A 64 27.87 2.09 -26.93
C ILE A 64 29.09 1.16 -26.86
N SER A 65 29.20 0.30 -25.84
CA SER A 65 30.32 -0.63 -25.70
C SER A 65 30.43 -1.62 -26.86
N CYS A 66 29.32 -1.98 -27.51
CA CYS A 66 29.29 -2.90 -28.65
C CYS A 66 29.15 -2.18 -30.01
N TRP A 67 29.27 -0.86 -30.06
CA TRP A 67 28.97 -0.06 -31.26
C TRP A 67 29.93 -0.31 -32.43
N GLU A 68 31.22 -0.44 -32.12
CA GLU A 68 32.32 -0.67 -33.09
C GLU A 68 32.41 -2.14 -33.56
N THR A 69 31.64 -3.05 -32.94
CA THR A 69 31.68 -4.49 -33.25
C THR A 69 30.53 -4.94 -34.16
N PRO A 70 30.72 -6.00 -34.96
CA PRO A 70 29.64 -6.59 -35.78
C PRO A 70 28.47 -7.13 -34.94
N TYR A 71 28.64 -7.26 -33.62
CA TYR A 71 27.64 -7.70 -32.67
C TYR A 71 26.63 -6.61 -32.24
N ARG A 72 26.60 -5.44 -32.90
CA ARG A 72 25.71 -4.33 -32.55
C ARG A 72 24.22 -4.71 -32.52
N VAL A 73 23.78 -5.59 -33.40
CA VAL A 73 22.39 -6.09 -33.40
C VAL A 73 22.16 -7.05 -32.22
N ALA A 74 23.13 -7.91 -31.93
CA ALA A 74 23.05 -8.83 -30.79
C ALA A 74 23.04 -8.09 -29.45
N SER A 75 23.80 -7.00 -29.31
CA SER A 75 23.78 -6.17 -28.09
C SER A 75 22.43 -5.48 -27.89
N ALA A 76 21.81 -4.95 -28.95
CA ALA A 76 20.47 -4.36 -28.89
C ALA A 76 19.42 -5.40 -28.44
N TRP A 77 19.45 -6.61 -28.99
CA TRP A 77 18.57 -7.70 -28.58
C TRP A 77 18.82 -8.15 -27.13
N SER A 78 20.07 -8.11 -26.68
CA SER A 78 20.42 -8.41 -25.28
C SER A 78 19.79 -7.41 -24.31
N VAL A 79 19.78 -6.11 -24.64
CA VAL A 79 19.09 -5.08 -23.83
C VAL A 79 17.58 -5.35 -23.76
N VAL A 80 16.96 -5.69 -24.90
CA VAL A 80 15.53 -6.04 -24.94
C VAL A 80 15.24 -7.28 -24.09
N ALA A 81 16.06 -8.32 -24.20
CA ALA A 81 15.92 -9.54 -23.41
C ALA A 81 16.07 -9.24 -21.91
N LEU A 82 17.08 -8.44 -21.52
CA LEU A 82 17.32 -8.05 -20.14
C LEU A 82 16.11 -7.30 -19.55
N TYR A 83 15.58 -6.30 -20.26
CA TYR A 83 14.42 -5.54 -19.79
C TYR A 83 13.15 -6.39 -19.72
N THR A 84 12.97 -7.31 -20.67
CA THR A 84 11.86 -8.27 -20.64
C THR A 84 11.95 -9.17 -19.41
N LEU A 85 13.15 -9.61 -19.05
CA LEU A 85 13.40 -10.45 -17.89
C LEU A 85 13.13 -9.70 -16.57
N ILE A 86 13.58 -8.44 -16.48
CA ILE A 86 13.28 -7.56 -15.33
C ILE A 86 11.77 -7.33 -15.22
N ALA A 87 11.09 -7.00 -16.31
CA ALA A 87 9.64 -6.78 -16.33
C ALA A 87 8.88 -8.06 -15.90
N CYS A 88 9.31 -9.22 -16.37
CA CYS A 88 8.77 -10.52 -15.95
C CYS A 88 8.99 -10.76 -14.46
N GLY A 89 10.19 -10.48 -13.93
CA GLY A 89 10.49 -10.61 -12.51
C GLY A 89 9.61 -9.71 -11.64
N VAL A 90 9.39 -8.46 -12.04
CA VAL A 90 8.47 -7.53 -11.36
C VAL A 90 7.03 -8.03 -11.44
N PHE A 91 6.60 -8.53 -12.60
CA PHE A 91 5.25 -9.06 -12.78
C PHE A 91 4.99 -10.29 -11.89
N LEU A 92 5.95 -11.22 -11.81
CA LEU A 92 5.86 -12.41 -10.97
C LEU A 92 5.89 -12.06 -9.48
N THR A 93 6.76 -11.13 -9.06
CA THR A 93 6.82 -10.69 -7.66
C THR A 93 5.56 -9.94 -7.23
N ASN A 94 4.96 -9.14 -8.11
CA ASN A 94 3.69 -8.47 -7.84
C ASN A 94 2.50 -9.43 -7.84
N GLN A 95 2.47 -10.44 -8.72
CA GLN A 95 1.46 -11.50 -8.67
C GLN A 95 1.55 -12.30 -7.37
N ASN A 96 2.75 -12.61 -6.89
CA ASN A 96 2.92 -13.30 -5.62
C ASN A 96 2.57 -12.42 -4.40
N LYS A 97 2.43 -11.12 -4.61
CA LYS A 97 2.06 -10.11 -3.63
C LYS A 97 0.61 -9.63 -3.82
N THR A 98 -0.26 -10.42 -4.45
CA THR A 98 -1.71 -10.24 -4.28
C THR A 98 -2.07 -10.51 -2.83
N ARG A 99 -2.48 -9.44 -2.15
CA ARG A 99 -2.73 -9.28 -0.70
C ARG A 99 -1.48 -8.92 0.11
N PRO A 100 -1.00 -7.67 0.01
CA PRO A 100 -0.57 -7.04 1.24
C PRO A 100 -1.78 -7.06 2.18
N ASP A 101 -1.66 -7.69 3.34
CA ASP A 101 -2.61 -7.48 4.43
C ASP A 101 -2.60 -5.97 4.71
N CYS A 102 -3.56 -5.25 4.12
CA CYS A 102 -3.72 -3.84 4.36
C CYS A 102 -3.89 -3.72 5.88
N PRO A 103 -3.03 -2.96 6.59
CA PRO A 103 -3.21 -2.72 8.03
C PRO A 103 -4.61 -2.18 8.32
N PHE A 104 -5.21 -1.52 7.32
CA PHE A 104 -6.58 -1.05 7.31
C PHE A 104 -7.63 -2.16 7.31
N GLU A 105 -7.41 -3.27 6.59
CA GLU A 105 -8.28 -4.45 6.63
C GLU A 105 -8.17 -5.13 8.00
N THR A 106 -6.97 -5.25 8.58
CA THR A 106 -6.79 -5.76 9.95
C THR A 106 -7.53 -4.88 10.97
N LEU A 107 -7.35 -3.56 10.91
CA LEU A 107 -8.06 -2.61 11.78
C LEU A 107 -9.57 -2.68 11.60
N ARG A 108 -10.05 -2.81 10.35
CA ARG A 108 -11.47 -2.96 10.04
C ARG A 108 -12.02 -4.26 10.62
N THR A 109 -11.30 -5.38 10.50
CA THR A 109 -11.74 -6.66 11.06
C THR A 109 -11.79 -6.66 12.58
N GLU A 110 -10.86 -5.98 13.25
CA GLU A 110 -10.89 -5.83 14.70
C GLU A 110 -12.04 -4.89 15.14
N LEU A 111 -12.27 -3.79 14.41
CA LEU A 111 -13.39 -2.88 14.68
C LEU A 111 -14.75 -3.53 14.42
N GLU A 112 -14.84 -4.42 13.43
CA GLU A 112 -16.04 -5.20 13.15
C GLU A 112 -16.29 -6.27 14.22
N LYS A 113 -15.24 -6.91 14.75
CA LYS A 113 -15.34 -7.81 15.90
C LYS A 113 -15.81 -7.08 17.16
N ASP A 114 -15.26 -5.91 17.44
CA ASP A 114 -15.67 -5.10 18.59
C ASP A 114 -17.12 -4.63 18.46
N ALA A 115 -17.55 -4.24 17.26
CA ALA A 115 -18.94 -3.91 16.99
C ALA A 115 -19.88 -5.12 17.19
N LYS A 116 -19.42 -6.33 16.87
CA LYS A 116 -20.18 -7.58 17.05
C LYS A 116 -20.28 -7.96 18.53
N LEU A 117 -19.20 -7.82 19.29
CA LEU A 117 -19.19 -8.03 20.75
C LEU A 117 -20.13 -7.07 21.47
N LEU A 118 -20.17 -5.80 21.05
CA LEU A 118 -21.13 -4.83 21.57
C LEU A 118 -22.58 -5.18 21.22
N LYS A 119 -22.81 -5.82 20.07
CA LYS A 119 -24.14 -6.24 19.62
C LYS A 119 -24.63 -7.50 20.31
N ASP A 120 -23.73 -8.44 20.62
CA ASP A 120 -24.04 -9.67 21.36
C ASP A 120 -24.19 -9.44 22.87
N ALA A 121 -23.58 -8.39 23.41
CA ALA A 121 -23.71 -7.98 24.80
C ALA A 121 -25.04 -7.23 25.13
N LEU A 122 -25.87 -6.92 24.13
CA LEU A 122 -27.09 -6.11 24.23
C LEU A 122 -28.37 -6.94 24.03
#